data_AF-A0A519NVM1-F1
#
_entry.id   AF-A0A519NVM1-F1
#
_cell.length_a   1.000
_cell.length_b   1.000
_cell.length_c   1.000
_cell.angle_alpha   90.00
_cell.angle_beta   90.00
_cell.angle_gamma   90.00
#
_symmetry.space_group_name_H-M   'P 1'
#
loop_
_entity.id
_entity.type
_entity.pdbx_description
1 polymer ?
#
loop_
_entity_poly.entity_id
_entity_poly.type
_entity_poly.pdbx_seq_one_letter_code
_entity_poly.pdbx_strand_id
1 'polypeptide(L)'
;MTVQLTASRRLVLLFLSGAALAACDRHTGGEGGSAVSAQALQQAGLDDRLKAFYEARQWRAAWNARTAKQLEEAIDALPSHALAPEKFKQMMQAKGDAAHEAALSRTALAYGDVLAHGAIDPSKVYEIAAIDRNDVKVDPQLSQALDKGDIADWLKSLAPQDAEYQALSKAYQDYSRQAGQPQPPPIADGKPIKPGGHDPRVAQIAAALGVPADADPTRYAPSIVEAVKGFQDSQGINDDGVIGADTLVVLNAGPTDRARQLALNLEARRWLKRERPETRIDVNTAST
;
A
#
# COMPACT_ATOMS: atom_id res chain seq x y z
N MET A 1 -28.72 -71.27 -34.66
CA MET A 1 -27.39 -71.21 -34.02
C MET A 1 -27.60 -70.44 -32.72
N THR A 2 -28.11 -71.04 -31.63
CA THR A 2 -27.51 -72.13 -30.80
C THR A 2 -26.06 -71.75 -30.49
N VAL A 3 -25.66 -71.43 -29.25
CA VAL A 3 -25.72 -72.28 -28.05
C VAL A 3 -25.62 -71.41 -26.77
N GLN A 4 -26.47 -71.71 -25.78
CA GLN A 4 -26.26 -71.40 -24.35
C GLN A 4 -25.19 -72.34 -23.76
N LEU A 5 -24.38 -71.88 -22.81
CA LEU A 5 -23.99 -72.75 -21.69
C LEU A 5 -23.62 -71.94 -20.43
N THR A 6 -24.47 -72.13 -19.43
CA THR A 6 -24.33 -71.92 -18.00
C THR A 6 -23.16 -72.74 -17.42
N ALA A 7 -22.43 -72.19 -16.45
CA ALA A 7 -21.86 -72.98 -15.36
C ALA A 7 -21.58 -72.12 -14.12
N SER A 8 -22.22 -72.54 -13.03
CA SER A 8 -22.15 -72.02 -11.67
C SER A 8 -20.99 -72.69 -10.92
N ARG A 9 -20.29 -71.95 -10.04
CA ARG A 9 -19.59 -72.54 -8.89
C ARG A 9 -19.43 -71.51 -7.76
N ARG A 10 -20.18 -71.74 -6.68
CA ARG A 10 -19.94 -71.18 -5.34
C ARG A 10 -18.65 -71.80 -4.76
N LEU A 11 -17.79 -71.01 -4.12
CA LEU A 11 -17.03 -71.49 -2.95
C LEU A 11 -16.42 -70.35 -2.10
N VAL A 12 -16.94 -70.27 -0.87
CA VAL A 12 -16.27 -70.05 0.43
C VAL A 12 -15.55 -68.71 0.71
N LEU A 13 -16.09 -68.04 1.73
CA LEU A 13 -15.50 -66.97 2.52
C LEU A 13 -14.18 -67.42 3.19
N LEU A 14 -13.20 -66.52 3.21
CA LEU A 14 -12.19 -66.47 4.27
C LEU A 14 -12.00 -65.01 4.68
N PHE A 15 -12.60 -64.66 5.81
CA PHE A 15 -12.28 -63.48 6.58
C PHE A 15 -10.86 -63.67 7.14
N LEU A 16 -9.91 -62.86 6.67
CA LEU A 16 -8.62 -62.69 7.31
C LEU A 16 -8.63 -61.36 8.07
N SER A 17 -8.91 -61.47 9.37
CA SER A 17 -8.57 -60.45 10.36
C SER A 17 -7.06 -60.27 10.39
N GLY A 18 -6.57 -59.20 9.76
CA GLY A 18 -5.21 -58.71 9.92
C GLY A 18 -5.17 -57.65 11.02
N ALA A 19 -4.79 -58.05 12.22
CA ALA A 19 -4.46 -57.14 13.31
C ALA A 19 -3.17 -56.36 12.98
N ALA A 20 -3.15 -55.13 13.47
CA ALA A 20 -2.12 -54.10 13.37
C ALA A 20 -0.66 -54.59 13.39
N LEU A 21 0.11 -54.13 12.39
CA LEU A 21 1.53 -53.83 12.54
C LEU A 21 1.68 -52.31 12.46
N ALA A 22 1.82 -51.70 13.63
CA ALA A 22 2.31 -50.34 13.77
C ALA A 22 3.77 -50.30 13.30
N ALA A 23 3.99 -49.87 12.06
CA ALA A 23 5.31 -49.47 11.60
C ALA A 23 5.55 -48.04 12.08
N CYS A 24 6.32 -47.91 13.16
CA CYS A 24 6.97 -46.65 13.54
C CYS A 24 8.05 -46.33 12.51
N ASP A 25 7.68 -45.71 11.39
CA ASP A 25 8.65 -45.01 10.56
C ASP A 25 8.92 -43.64 11.18
N ARG A 26 9.98 -43.59 11.98
CA ARG A 26 10.57 -42.33 12.45
C ARG A 26 11.24 -41.65 11.27
N HIS A 27 10.47 -40.87 10.52
CA HIS A 27 11.02 -39.85 9.66
C HIS A 27 11.48 -38.68 10.53
N THR A 28 12.77 -38.66 10.86
CA THR A 28 13.43 -37.55 11.53
C THR A 28 13.76 -36.47 10.51
N GLY A 29 13.19 -35.28 10.68
CA GLY A 29 13.69 -34.04 10.06
C GLY A 29 12.69 -33.33 9.15
N GLY A 30 11.74 -32.61 9.74
CA GLY A 30 10.91 -31.63 9.05
C GLY A 30 10.33 -30.68 10.08
N GLU A 31 10.70 -29.41 10.01
CA GLU A 31 10.24 -28.34 10.90
C GLU A 31 8.71 -28.32 10.99
N GLY A 32 8.20 -28.35 12.22
CA GLY A 32 6.78 -28.51 12.52
C GLY A 32 5.94 -27.32 12.10
N GLY A 33 5.18 -27.49 11.03
CA GLY A 33 3.94 -26.77 10.77
C GLY A 33 2.84 -27.80 10.51
N SER A 34 1.80 -27.81 11.34
CA SER A 34 0.59 -28.61 11.09
C SER A 34 0.06 -28.25 9.69
N ALA A 35 0.17 -29.17 8.73
CA ALA A 35 -0.32 -28.92 7.38
C ALA A 35 -1.85 -28.78 7.44
N VAL A 36 -2.35 -27.57 7.19
CA VAL A 36 -3.79 -27.30 7.14
C VAL A 36 -4.44 -28.26 6.15
N SER A 37 -5.43 -29.04 6.61
CA SER A 37 -6.09 -30.03 5.77
C SER A 37 -7.05 -29.37 4.77
N ALA A 38 -7.22 -30.01 3.61
CA ALA A 38 -8.18 -29.57 2.60
C ALA A 38 -9.60 -29.42 3.18
N GLN A 39 -10.02 -30.37 4.02
CA GLN A 39 -11.32 -30.35 4.68
C GLN A 39 -11.47 -29.14 5.63
N ALA A 40 -10.41 -28.80 6.38
CA ALA A 40 -10.44 -27.66 7.28
C ALA A 40 -10.57 -26.33 6.50
N LEU A 41 -9.89 -26.20 5.36
CA LEU A 41 -10.03 -25.02 4.48
C LEU A 41 -11.42 -24.93 3.84
N GLN A 42 -11.99 -26.04 3.39
CA GLN A 42 -13.35 -26.09 2.83
C GLN A 42 -14.41 -25.66 3.85
N GLN A 43 -14.16 -25.92 5.13
CA GLN A 43 -15.06 -25.57 6.23
C GLN A 43 -14.78 -24.19 6.84
N ALA A 44 -13.75 -23.47 6.39
CA ALA A 44 -13.31 -22.21 6.98
C ALA A 44 -14.18 -20.97 6.62
N GLY A 45 -15.30 -21.16 5.92
CA GLY A 45 -16.21 -20.07 5.56
C GLY A 45 -15.57 -19.03 4.62
N LEU A 46 -14.81 -19.50 3.62
CA LEU A 46 -14.10 -18.64 2.67
C LEU A 46 -15.08 -17.81 1.81
N ASP A 47 -14.68 -16.60 1.45
CA ASP A 47 -15.33 -15.84 0.38
C ASP A 47 -15.03 -16.45 -1.00
N ASP A 48 -15.80 -16.08 -2.02
CA ASP A 48 -15.74 -16.75 -3.33
C ASP A 48 -14.38 -16.59 -4.03
N ARG A 49 -13.68 -15.46 -3.81
CA ARG A 49 -12.34 -15.22 -4.34
C ARG A 49 -11.33 -16.20 -3.72
N LEU A 50 -11.38 -16.37 -2.39
CA LEU A 50 -10.51 -17.33 -1.71
C LEU A 50 -10.88 -18.78 -2.02
N LYS A 51 -12.17 -19.12 -2.19
CA LYS A 51 -12.59 -20.44 -2.66
C LYS A 51 -11.95 -20.75 -4.01
N ALA A 52 -12.08 -19.86 -5.00
CA ALA A 52 -11.50 -20.04 -6.32
C ALA A 52 -9.96 -20.21 -6.25
N PHE A 53 -9.29 -19.41 -5.42
CA PHE A 53 -7.85 -19.53 -5.18
C PHE A 53 -7.46 -20.92 -4.63
N TYR A 54 -8.12 -21.41 -3.59
CA TYR A 54 -7.80 -22.73 -3.01
C TYR A 54 -8.27 -23.89 -3.89
N GLU A 55 -9.38 -23.77 -4.62
CA GLU A 55 -9.80 -24.76 -5.62
C GLU A 55 -8.75 -24.94 -6.72
N ALA A 56 -8.20 -23.85 -7.25
CA ALA A 56 -7.11 -23.89 -8.22
C ALA A 56 -5.84 -24.56 -7.66
N ARG A 57 -5.63 -24.46 -6.34
CA ARG A 57 -4.54 -25.16 -5.60
C ARG A 57 -4.93 -26.57 -5.13
N GLN A 58 -6.07 -27.11 -5.56
CA GLN A 58 -6.59 -28.41 -5.14
C GLN A 58 -6.71 -28.53 -3.61
N TRP A 59 -7.09 -27.43 -2.95
CA TRP A 59 -7.25 -27.28 -1.51
C TRP A 59 -5.97 -27.57 -0.69
N ARG A 60 -4.80 -27.52 -1.33
CA ARG A 60 -3.51 -27.57 -0.61
C ARG A 60 -3.24 -26.25 0.09
N ALA A 61 -2.70 -26.34 1.30
CA ALA A 61 -2.14 -25.19 2.00
C ALA A 61 -1.12 -24.46 1.09
N ALA A 62 -1.21 -23.14 1.09
CA ALA A 62 -0.46 -22.21 0.27
C ALA A 62 0.72 -21.59 1.03
N TRP A 63 0.63 -21.43 2.36
CA TRP A 63 1.62 -20.72 3.15
C TRP A 63 2.58 -21.64 3.91
N ASN A 64 3.78 -21.12 4.17
CA ASN A 64 4.76 -21.68 5.07
C ASN A 64 5.38 -20.55 5.92
N ALA A 65 6.18 -20.89 6.93
CA ALA A 65 6.76 -19.90 7.85
C ALA A 65 7.57 -18.81 7.12
N ARG A 66 8.28 -19.15 6.04
CA ARG A 66 9.06 -18.19 5.24
C ARG A 66 8.17 -17.17 4.53
N THR A 67 7.18 -17.65 3.78
CA THR A 67 6.27 -16.79 3.00
C THR A 67 5.37 -15.95 3.90
N ALA A 68 4.91 -16.51 5.03
CA ALA A 68 4.17 -15.77 6.04
C ALA A 68 5.01 -14.61 6.62
N LYS A 69 6.29 -14.87 6.93
CA LYS A 69 7.22 -13.85 7.41
C LYS A 69 7.48 -12.76 6.35
N GLN A 70 7.66 -13.15 5.08
CA GLN A 70 7.82 -12.18 3.99
C GLN A 70 6.60 -11.25 3.87
N LEU A 71 5.38 -11.78 4.02
CA LEU A 71 4.16 -10.96 4.02
C LEU A 71 4.14 -9.98 5.21
N GLU A 72 4.50 -10.45 6.40
CA GLU A 72 4.59 -9.60 7.61
C GLU A 72 5.61 -8.46 7.44
N GLU A 73 6.83 -8.78 6.99
CA GLU A 73 7.88 -7.79 6.72
C GLU A 73 7.44 -6.79 5.63
N ALA A 74 6.75 -7.25 4.58
CA ALA A 74 6.21 -6.38 3.53
C ALA A 74 5.08 -5.47 4.04
N ILE A 75 4.29 -5.93 5.01
CA ILE A 75 3.27 -5.12 5.69
C ILE A 75 3.93 -4.07 6.58
N ASP A 76 4.97 -4.41 7.32
CA ASP A 76 5.73 -3.44 8.12
C ASP A 76 6.36 -2.34 7.25
N ALA A 77 6.69 -2.65 5.99
CA ALA A 77 7.20 -1.71 5.01
C ALA A 77 6.12 -0.87 4.29
N LEU A 78 4.82 -1.08 4.54
CA LEU A 78 3.71 -0.31 3.94
C LEU A 78 3.82 1.23 4.07
N PRO A 79 4.41 1.80 5.13
CA PRO A 79 4.61 3.24 5.19
C PRO A 79 5.45 3.79 4.02
N SER A 80 6.31 2.99 3.39
CA SER A 80 7.00 3.41 2.15
C SER A 80 6.04 3.69 1.00
N HIS A 81 4.85 3.09 1.04
CA HIS A 81 3.76 3.29 0.11
C HIS A 81 2.71 4.29 0.64
N ALA A 82 2.98 5.01 1.73
CA ALA A 82 1.99 5.85 2.41
C ALA A 82 0.70 5.11 2.79
N LEU A 83 0.84 3.83 3.14
CA LEU A 83 -0.25 2.96 3.58
C LEU A 83 -0.05 2.59 5.05
N ALA A 84 -1.15 2.48 5.79
CA ALA A 84 -1.11 2.12 7.21
C ALA A 84 -1.05 0.58 7.38
N PRO A 85 -0.08 0.04 8.14
CA PRO A 85 0.06 -1.40 8.32
C PRO A 85 -1.03 -2.01 9.19
N GLU A 86 -1.61 -1.24 10.11
CA GLU A 86 -2.50 -1.76 11.16
C GLU A 86 -3.71 -2.53 10.62
N LYS A 87 -4.32 -2.04 9.54
CA LYS A 87 -5.46 -2.73 8.90
C LYS A 87 -5.06 -4.12 8.40
N PHE A 88 -3.90 -4.25 7.76
CA PHE A 88 -3.43 -5.53 7.21
C PHE A 88 -2.97 -6.47 8.32
N LYS A 89 -2.30 -5.95 9.35
CA LYS A 89 -1.96 -6.71 10.57
C LYS A 89 -3.21 -7.29 11.23
N GLN A 90 -4.25 -6.47 11.36
CA GLN A 90 -5.54 -6.92 11.90
C GLN A 90 -6.18 -8.00 11.01
N MET A 91 -6.12 -7.87 9.69
CA MET A 91 -6.64 -8.86 8.75
C MET A 91 -5.94 -10.23 8.85
N MET A 92 -4.67 -10.27 9.25
CA MET A 92 -3.91 -11.50 9.47
C MET A 92 -4.24 -12.21 10.80
N GLN A 93 -4.87 -11.50 11.74
CA GLN A 93 -5.24 -12.08 13.02
C GLN A 93 -6.44 -13.02 12.86
N ALA A 94 -6.20 -14.31 13.03
CA ALA A 94 -7.24 -15.32 13.03
C ALA A 94 -6.87 -16.46 13.99
N LYS A 95 -7.88 -17.07 14.61
CA LYS A 95 -7.70 -18.21 15.53
C LYS A 95 -7.87 -19.52 14.78
N GLY A 96 -6.90 -20.42 14.94
CA GLY A 96 -6.89 -21.74 14.32
C GLY A 96 -6.22 -21.74 12.94
N ASP A 97 -5.57 -22.85 12.61
CA ASP A 97 -4.63 -22.93 11.48
C ASP A 97 -5.30 -22.62 10.14
N ALA A 98 -6.49 -23.18 9.86
CA ALA A 98 -7.20 -22.95 8.61
C ALA A 98 -7.70 -21.51 8.45
N ALA A 99 -8.11 -20.87 9.54
CA ALA A 99 -8.54 -19.48 9.52
C ALA A 99 -7.35 -18.53 9.32
N HIS A 100 -6.20 -18.83 9.92
CA HIS A 100 -4.97 -18.08 9.73
C HIS A 100 -4.42 -18.22 8.30
N GLU A 101 -4.41 -19.43 7.75
CA GLU A 101 -4.08 -19.73 6.35
C GLU A 101 -4.95 -18.91 5.37
N ALA A 102 -6.26 -18.85 5.62
CA ALA A 102 -7.17 -18.00 4.86
C ALA A 102 -6.89 -16.49 5.05
N ALA A 103 -6.60 -16.07 6.29
CA ALA A 103 -6.30 -14.68 6.62
C ALA A 103 -5.04 -14.17 5.91
N LEU A 104 -3.98 -14.99 5.83
CA LEU A 104 -2.76 -14.67 5.07
C LEU A 104 -3.09 -14.47 3.58
N SER A 105 -3.80 -15.40 2.96
CA SER A 105 -4.20 -15.31 1.55
C SER A 105 -5.06 -14.07 1.26
N ARG A 106 -6.04 -13.79 2.12
CA ARG A 106 -6.89 -12.59 1.99
C ARG A 106 -6.07 -11.31 2.12
N THR A 107 -5.15 -11.26 3.08
CA THR A 107 -4.30 -10.09 3.31
C THR A 107 -3.36 -9.87 2.14
N ALA A 108 -2.73 -10.91 1.62
CA ALA A 108 -1.85 -10.84 0.46
C ALA A 108 -2.57 -10.34 -0.79
N LEU A 109 -3.79 -10.85 -1.07
CA LEU A 109 -4.61 -10.37 -2.20
C LEU A 109 -5.05 -8.92 -2.01
N ALA A 110 -5.53 -8.55 -0.82
CA ALA A 110 -5.95 -7.18 -0.54
C ALA A 110 -4.77 -6.20 -0.62
N TYR A 111 -3.59 -6.59 -0.14
CA TYR A 111 -2.39 -5.78 -0.25
C TYR A 111 -1.97 -5.66 -1.73
N GLY A 112 -1.97 -6.77 -2.46
CA GLY A 112 -1.66 -6.77 -3.88
C GLY A 112 -2.57 -5.86 -4.70
N ASP A 113 -3.89 -5.90 -4.44
CA ASP A 113 -4.85 -5.00 -5.09
C ASP A 113 -4.54 -3.53 -4.80
N VAL A 114 -4.24 -3.21 -3.55
CA VAL A 114 -3.91 -1.83 -3.16
C VAL A 114 -2.64 -1.35 -3.88
N LEU A 115 -1.58 -2.17 -3.98
CA LEU A 115 -0.37 -1.79 -4.69
C LEU A 115 -0.59 -1.66 -6.20
N ALA A 116 -1.36 -2.57 -6.78
CA ALA A 116 -1.62 -2.64 -8.21
C ALA A 116 -2.57 -1.54 -8.70
N HIS A 117 -3.64 -1.27 -7.95
CA HIS A 117 -4.79 -0.49 -8.42
C HIS A 117 -5.14 0.70 -7.53
N GLY A 118 -4.51 0.85 -6.38
CA GLY A 118 -4.87 1.86 -5.39
C GLY A 118 -5.86 1.35 -4.34
N ALA A 119 -5.90 2.02 -3.20
CA ALA A 119 -6.88 1.79 -2.14
C ALA A 119 -8.23 2.47 -2.42
N ILE A 120 -8.25 3.48 -3.29
CA ILE A 120 -9.41 4.30 -3.62
C ILE A 120 -9.75 4.13 -5.10
N ASP A 121 -11.03 3.95 -5.39
CA ASP A 121 -11.53 3.95 -6.76
C ASP A 121 -11.69 5.40 -7.26
N PRO A 122 -10.90 5.85 -8.26
CA PRO A 122 -10.90 7.25 -8.67
C PRO A 122 -12.24 7.72 -9.24
N SER A 123 -13.08 6.84 -9.80
CA SER A 123 -14.42 7.25 -10.30
C SER A 123 -15.39 7.66 -9.20
N LYS A 124 -15.07 7.38 -7.93
CA LYS A 124 -15.84 7.87 -6.79
C LYS A 124 -15.40 9.25 -6.31
N VAL A 125 -14.24 9.72 -6.79
CA VAL A 125 -13.60 10.97 -6.37
C VAL A 125 -13.63 12.00 -7.48
N TYR A 126 -13.46 11.57 -8.74
CA TYR A 126 -13.43 12.43 -9.91
C TYR A 126 -14.47 11.96 -10.94
N GLU A 127 -15.21 12.89 -11.53
CA GLU A 127 -16.11 12.64 -12.67
C GLU A 127 -15.34 12.54 -14.01
N ILE A 128 -14.01 12.52 -13.98
CA ILE A 128 -13.18 12.53 -15.19
C ILE A 128 -13.13 11.11 -15.79
N ALA A 129 -13.85 10.93 -16.90
CA ALA A 129 -13.99 9.65 -17.61
C ALA A 129 -12.70 9.15 -18.32
N ALA A 130 -11.59 9.89 -18.26
CA ALA A 130 -10.43 9.70 -19.15
C ALA A 130 -9.13 9.22 -18.46
N ILE A 131 -9.23 8.49 -17.34
CA ILE A 131 -8.04 7.86 -16.74
C ILE A 131 -7.90 6.43 -17.26
N ASP A 132 -6.90 6.19 -18.11
CA ASP A 132 -6.48 4.84 -18.49
C ASP A 132 -5.94 4.10 -17.26
N ARG A 133 -6.74 3.15 -16.75
CA ARG A 133 -6.45 2.41 -15.53
C ARG A 133 -5.43 1.30 -15.77
N ASN A 134 -4.65 1.03 -14.73
CA ASN A 134 -3.80 -0.16 -14.70
C ASN A 134 -4.65 -1.45 -14.61
N ASP A 135 -4.22 -2.52 -15.27
CA ASP A 135 -4.96 -3.79 -15.42
C ASP A 135 -4.21 -5.03 -14.90
N VAL A 136 -3.16 -4.82 -14.08
CA VAL A 136 -2.36 -5.86 -13.40
C VAL A 136 -3.25 -6.96 -12.81
N LYS A 137 -2.86 -8.23 -13.00
CA LYS A 137 -3.63 -9.39 -12.53
C LYS A 137 -3.03 -9.95 -11.25
N VAL A 138 -3.58 -9.57 -10.10
CA VAL A 138 -3.09 -9.95 -8.76
C VAL A 138 -3.30 -11.44 -8.47
N ASP A 139 -4.52 -11.94 -8.65
CA ASP A 139 -4.93 -13.31 -8.28
C ASP A 139 -4.07 -14.44 -8.88
N PRO A 140 -3.85 -14.50 -10.22
CA PRO A 140 -3.07 -15.60 -10.79
C PRO A 140 -1.60 -15.55 -10.41
N GLN A 141 -1.07 -14.38 -10.03
CA GLN A 141 0.34 -14.21 -9.67
C GLN A 141 0.64 -14.65 -8.23
N LEU A 142 -0.32 -14.54 -7.30
CA LEU A 142 -0.11 -14.97 -5.90
C LEU A 142 0.30 -16.45 -5.81
N SER A 143 -0.39 -17.34 -6.53
CA SER A 143 -0.06 -18.77 -6.49
C SER A 143 1.37 -19.03 -6.98
N GLN A 144 1.80 -18.35 -8.05
CA GLN A 144 3.16 -18.50 -8.58
C GLN A 144 4.21 -17.98 -7.59
N ALA A 145 3.93 -16.88 -6.90
CA ALA A 145 4.82 -16.31 -5.89
C ALA A 145 4.97 -17.24 -4.68
N LEU A 146 3.88 -17.84 -4.22
CA LEU A 146 3.89 -18.81 -3.12
C LEU A 146 4.66 -20.07 -3.47
N ASP A 147 4.47 -20.60 -4.69
CA ASP A 147 5.16 -21.80 -5.15
C ASP A 147 6.68 -21.57 -5.33
N LYS A 148 7.09 -20.34 -5.66
CA LYS A 148 8.50 -19.91 -5.69
C LYS A 148 9.06 -19.59 -4.30
N GLY A 149 8.20 -19.37 -3.31
CA GLY A 149 8.59 -18.93 -1.97
C GLY A 149 9.07 -17.48 -1.92
N ASP A 150 8.57 -16.62 -2.81
CA ASP A 150 9.01 -15.24 -2.98
C ASP A 150 7.84 -14.26 -3.10
N ILE A 151 7.19 -14.03 -1.96
CA ILE A 151 6.06 -13.09 -1.85
C ILE A 151 6.55 -11.64 -1.84
N ALA A 152 7.75 -11.41 -1.32
CA ALA A 152 8.34 -10.08 -1.23
C ALA A 152 8.56 -9.46 -2.63
N ASP A 153 9.19 -10.21 -3.55
CA ASP A 153 9.42 -9.70 -4.91
C ASP A 153 8.11 -9.57 -5.71
N TRP A 154 7.16 -10.49 -5.51
CA TRP A 154 5.83 -10.36 -6.11
C TRP A 154 5.12 -9.08 -5.64
N LEU A 155 5.00 -8.84 -4.35
CA LEU A 155 4.37 -7.62 -3.82
C LEU A 155 5.09 -6.36 -4.33
N LYS A 156 6.43 -6.36 -4.29
CA LYS A 156 7.23 -5.26 -4.81
C LYS A 156 6.89 -4.96 -6.26
N SER A 157 6.69 -5.97 -7.11
CA SER A 157 6.39 -5.81 -8.54
C SER A 157 5.03 -5.17 -8.85
N LEU A 158 4.08 -5.19 -7.91
CA LEU A 158 2.71 -4.68 -8.12
C LEU A 158 2.64 -3.14 -8.04
N ALA A 159 3.49 -2.54 -7.20
CA ALA A 159 3.61 -1.09 -7.11
C ALA A 159 4.21 -0.49 -8.40
N PRO A 160 3.96 0.79 -8.72
CA PRO A 160 4.71 1.46 -9.80
C PRO A 160 6.23 1.39 -9.53
N GLN A 161 7.00 0.98 -10.54
CA GLN A 161 8.45 0.73 -10.41
C GLN A 161 9.33 1.88 -10.90
N ASP A 162 8.73 2.92 -11.48
CA ASP A 162 9.47 4.03 -12.07
C ASP A 162 10.13 4.95 -11.02
N ALA A 163 11.10 5.73 -11.48
CA ALA A 163 11.88 6.63 -10.62
C ALA A 163 11.02 7.71 -9.95
N GLU A 164 9.92 8.16 -10.57
CA GLU A 164 9.03 9.17 -9.98
C GLU A 164 8.33 8.61 -8.75
N TYR A 165 7.82 7.38 -8.82
CA TYR A 165 7.18 6.72 -7.68
C TYR A 165 8.15 6.50 -6.51
N GLN A 166 9.39 6.10 -6.83
CA GLN A 166 10.45 5.94 -5.82
C GLN A 166 10.82 7.28 -5.16
N ALA A 167 10.91 8.36 -5.94
CA ALA A 167 11.16 9.70 -5.43
C ALA A 167 10.04 10.19 -4.52
N LEU A 168 8.77 9.98 -4.91
CA LEU A 168 7.60 10.30 -4.09
C LEU A 168 7.59 9.50 -2.77
N SER A 169 7.88 8.20 -2.84
CA SER A 169 7.97 7.33 -1.66
C SER A 169 9.03 7.82 -0.68
N LYS A 170 10.23 8.14 -1.18
CA LYS A 170 11.32 8.67 -0.37
C LYS A 170 10.94 9.99 0.28
N ALA A 171 10.40 10.94 -0.50
CA ALA A 171 9.97 12.23 0.01
C ALA A 171 8.88 12.08 1.08
N TYR A 172 7.90 11.19 0.86
CA TYR A 172 6.85 10.89 1.84
C TYR A 172 7.46 10.44 3.16
N GLN A 173 8.36 9.45 3.13
CA GLN A 173 8.99 8.92 4.34
C GLN A 173 9.80 9.99 5.09
N ASP A 174 10.51 10.85 4.36
CA ASP A 174 11.30 11.93 4.95
C ASP A 174 10.39 12.99 5.63
N TYR A 175 9.28 13.38 5.00
CA TYR A 175 8.31 14.30 5.60
C TYR A 175 7.48 13.67 6.74
N SER A 176 7.11 12.39 6.63
CA SER A 176 6.43 11.67 7.73
C SER A 176 7.31 11.58 8.98
N ARG A 177 8.63 11.41 8.80
CA ARG A 177 9.58 11.43 9.93
C ARG A 177 9.65 12.81 10.59
N GLN A 178 9.68 13.87 9.77
CA GLN A 178 9.67 15.26 10.26
C GLN A 178 8.35 15.61 10.95
N ALA A 179 7.22 15.09 10.48
CA ALA A 179 5.90 15.30 11.09
C ALA A 179 5.81 14.79 12.54
N GLY A 180 6.65 13.81 12.92
CA GLY A 180 6.76 13.33 14.30
C GLY A 180 7.64 14.22 15.21
N GLN A 181 8.26 15.28 14.68
CA GLN A 181 9.14 16.18 15.44
C GLN A 181 8.39 17.44 15.89
N PRO A 182 8.85 18.12 16.96
CA PRO A 182 8.31 19.41 17.37
C PRO A 182 8.35 20.42 16.21
N GLN A 183 7.21 21.05 15.94
CA GLN A 183 7.08 22.08 14.90
C GLN A 183 7.07 23.47 15.55
N PRO A 184 7.55 24.52 14.85
CA PRO A 184 7.32 25.89 15.25
C PRO A 184 5.82 26.17 15.42
N PRO A 185 5.42 27.10 16.30
CA PRO A 185 4.03 27.54 16.36
C PRO A 185 3.64 28.15 15.00
N PRO A 186 2.37 27.98 14.58
CA PRO A 186 1.88 28.60 13.35
C PRO A 186 1.92 30.13 13.46
N ILE A 187 2.13 30.79 12.33
CA ILE A 187 1.98 32.24 12.20
C ILE A 187 0.50 32.58 12.33
N ALA A 188 0.16 33.51 13.21
CA ALA A 188 -1.22 33.89 13.47
C ALA A 188 -1.89 34.51 12.24
N ASP A 189 -3.17 34.19 12.05
CA ASP A 189 -4.03 34.85 11.07
C ASP A 189 -4.16 36.35 11.36
N GLY A 190 -4.57 37.13 10.36
CA GLY A 190 -4.79 38.55 10.55
C GLY A 190 -4.94 39.32 9.25
N LYS A 191 -4.92 40.66 9.37
CA LYS A 191 -4.98 41.55 8.20
C LYS A 191 -3.77 41.32 7.28
N PRO A 192 -3.92 41.51 5.96
CA PRO A 192 -2.80 41.37 5.04
C PRO A 192 -1.64 42.32 5.36
N ILE A 193 -0.40 41.82 5.27
CA ILE A 193 0.81 42.62 5.46
C ILE A 193 1.30 43.07 4.09
N LYS A 194 1.37 44.39 3.88
CA LYS A 194 1.80 44.99 2.61
C LYS A 194 3.28 45.38 2.66
N PRO A 195 4.02 45.30 1.53
CA PRO A 195 5.41 45.74 1.45
C PRO A 195 5.68 47.09 2.12
N GLY A 196 6.72 47.16 2.94
CA GLY A 196 7.08 48.37 3.71
C GLY A 196 6.25 48.63 4.97
N GLY A 197 5.24 47.80 5.25
CA GLY A 197 4.44 47.86 6.48
C GLY A 197 5.19 47.36 7.72
N HIS A 198 4.51 47.41 8.87
CA HIS A 198 5.00 46.86 10.13
C HIS A 198 3.96 45.91 10.72
N ASP A 199 4.39 44.72 11.15
CA ASP A 199 3.55 43.71 11.78
C ASP A 199 4.40 42.78 12.65
N PRO A 200 3.93 42.41 13.87
CA PRO A 200 4.69 41.53 14.77
C PRO A 200 4.97 40.14 14.19
N ARG A 201 4.24 39.69 13.16
CA ARG A 201 4.43 38.40 12.51
C ARG A 201 5.65 38.36 11.58
N VAL A 202 6.20 39.51 11.18
CA VAL A 202 7.27 39.58 10.17
C VAL A 202 8.50 38.77 10.55
N ALA A 203 8.93 38.81 11.82
CA ALA A 203 10.05 38.02 12.29
C ALA A 203 9.82 36.50 12.13
N GLN A 204 8.61 36.03 12.43
CA GLN A 204 8.24 34.61 12.29
C GLN A 204 8.18 34.21 10.81
N ILE A 205 7.70 35.09 9.95
CA ILE A 205 7.65 34.87 8.49
C ILE A 205 9.07 34.80 7.90
N ALA A 206 9.96 35.72 8.28
CA ALA A 206 11.35 35.70 7.85
C ALA A 206 12.05 34.40 8.27
N ALA A 207 11.81 33.95 9.51
CA ALA A 207 12.32 32.67 10.00
C ALA A 207 11.77 31.47 9.21
N ALA A 208 10.46 31.44 8.90
CA ALA A 208 9.84 30.40 8.10
C ALA A 208 10.41 30.32 6.68
N LEU A 209 10.79 31.46 6.10
CA LEU A 209 11.43 31.57 4.79
C LEU A 209 12.95 31.33 4.83
N GLY A 210 13.55 31.16 6.01
CA GLY A 210 14.99 30.96 6.17
C GLY A 210 15.81 32.21 5.82
N VAL A 211 15.22 33.41 5.89
CA VAL A 211 15.89 34.68 5.59
C VAL A 211 16.11 35.49 6.87
N PRO A 212 17.19 36.29 6.95
CA PRO A 212 17.43 37.13 8.11
C PRO A 212 16.34 38.22 8.24
N ALA A 213 15.91 38.48 9.47
CA ALA A 213 15.04 39.61 9.79
C ALA A 213 15.81 40.95 9.63
N ASP A 214 15.06 42.03 9.43
CA ASP A 214 15.58 43.40 9.48
C ASP A 214 15.96 43.78 10.94
N ALA A 215 16.69 44.88 11.11
CA ALA A 215 17.01 45.43 12.42
C ALA A 215 15.75 45.77 13.24
N ASP A 216 14.69 46.22 12.56
CA ASP A 216 13.34 46.21 13.13
C ASP A 216 12.63 44.89 12.77
N PRO A 217 12.43 43.97 13.73
CA PRO A 217 11.83 42.65 13.47
C PRO A 217 10.35 42.71 13.07
N THR A 218 9.70 43.87 13.21
CA THR A 218 8.31 44.07 12.79
C THR A 218 8.22 44.65 11.37
N ARG A 219 9.31 45.20 10.84
CA ARG A 219 9.31 45.89 9.56
C ARG A 219 9.37 44.90 8.40
N TYR A 220 8.39 44.94 7.52
CA TYR A 220 8.35 44.15 6.30
C TYR A 220 9.27 44.77 5.23
N ALA A 221 10.56 44.53 5.40
CA ALA A 221 11.64 45.12 4.62
C ALA A 221 11.73 44.57 3.19
N PRO A 222 12.35 45.30 2.24
CA PRO A 222 12.45 44.89 0.84
C PRO A 222 13.06 43.49 0.63
N SER A 223 14.06 43.09 1.42
CA SER A 223 14.66 41.75 1.34
C SER A 223 13.66 40.62 1.67
N ILE A 224 12.81 40.84 2.67
CA ILE A 224 11.78 39.89 3.06
C ILE A 224 10.66 39.87 2.01
N VAL A 225 10.32 41.02 1.43
CA VAL A 225 9.35 41.11 0.33
C VAL A 225 9.78 40.24 -0.85
N GLU A 226 11.03 40.34 -1.28
CA GLU A 226 11.54 39.52 -2.39
C GLU A 226 11.54 38.02 -2.05
N ALA A 227 11.85 37.66 -0.80
CA ALA A 227 11.75 36.28 -0.34
C ALA A 227 10.29 35.77 -0.36
N VAL A 228 9.33 36.59 0.05
CA VAL A 228 7.90 36.25 -0.01
C VAL A 228 7.44 36.07 -1.45
N LYS A 229 7.84 36.93 -2.38
CA LYS A 229 7.48 36.79 -3.80
C LYS A 229 8.02 35.50 -4.40
N GLY A 230 9.30 35.21 -4.18
CA GLY A 230 9.91 33.95 -4.63
C GLY A 230 9.23 32.73 -4.01
N PHE A 231 8.80 32.83 -2.74
CA PHE A 231 7.99 31.80 -2.12
C PHE A 231 6.62 31.67 -2.79
N GLN A 232 5.87 32.76 -2.96
CA GLN A 232 4.55 32.78 -3.59
C GLN A 232 4.59 32.14 -5.00
N ASP A 233 5.56 32.55 -5.83
CA ASP A 233 5.80 31.98 -7.16
C ASP A 233 6.07 30.46 -7.06
N SER A 234 6.94 30.03 -6.15
CA SER A 234 7.23 28.60 -5.95
C SER A 234 6.03 27.77 -5.49
N GLN A 235 5.01 28.43 -4.92
CA GLN A 235 3.78 27.80 -4.45
C GLN A 235 2.62 27.94 -5.45
N GLY A 236 2.84 28.58 -6.61
CA GLY A 236 1.80 28.80 -7.61
C GLY A 236 0.68 29.73 -7.14
N ILE A 237 1.01 30.70 -6.27
CA ILE A 237 0.07 31.75 -5.85
C ILE A 237 0.58 33.12 -6.33
N ASN A 238 -0.29 34.13 -6.34
CA ASN A 238 0.08 35.49 -6.79
C ASN A 238 1.32 36.00 -6.05
N ASP A 239 2.37 36.37 -6.79
CA ASP A 239 3.69 36.81 -6.33
C ASP A 239 3.76 38.33 -6.08
N ASP A 240 2.67 38.89 -5.56
CA ASP A 240 2.54 40.34 -5.33
C ASP A 240 3.32 40.85 -4.11
N GLY A 241 3.91 39.94 -3.33
CA GLY A 241 4.61 40.23 -2.08
C GLY A 241 3.67 40.65 -0.95
N VAL A 242 2.35 40.52 -1.10
CA VAL A 242 1.36 40.77 -0.05
C VAL A 242 1.12 39.48 0.72
N ILE A 243 1.35 39.53 2.03
CA ILE A 243 1.15 38.37 2.90
C ILE A 243 -0.32 38.35 3.32
N GLY A 244 -1.15 37.75 2.48
CA GLY A 244 -2.58 37.52 2.71
C GLY A 244 -2.88 36.17 3.37
N ALA A 245 -4.16 35.84 3.47
CA ALA A 245 -4.62 34.57 4.05
C ALA A 245 -4.01 33.35 3.34
N ASP A 246 -4.01 33.35 2.01
CA ASP A 246 -3.48 32.23 1.22
C ASP A 246 -1.97 32.04 1.44
N THR A 247 -1.20 33.14 1.49
CA THR A 247 0.23 33.07 1.80
C THR A 247 0.49 32.53 3.20
N LEU A 248 -0.31 32.94 4.20
CA LEU A 248 -0.19 32.41 5.57
C LEU A 248 -0.54 30.92 5.66
N VAL A 249 -1.56 30.46 4.93
CA VAL A 249 -1.92 29.04 4.85
C VAL A 249 -0.73 28.23 4.34
N VAL A 250 -0.08 28.67 3.26
CA VAL A 250 1.03 27.92 2.67
C VAL A 250 2.32 28.05 3.51
N LEU A 251 2.57 29.20 4.15
CA LEU A 251 3.68 29.37 5.10
C LEU A 251 3.54 28.47 6.33
N ASN A 252 2.31 28.26 6.79
CA ASN A 252 2.00 27.38 7.92
C ASN A 252 1.91 25.90 7.53
N ALA A 253 1.98 25.56 6.23
CA ALA A 253 1.92 24.18 5.78
C ALA A 253 3.17 23.42 6.24
N GLY A 254 2.97 22.47 7.15
CA GLY A 254 4.06 21.74 7.80
C GLY A 254 4.42 20.43 7.11
N PRO A 255 5.36 19.67 7.68
CA PRO A 255 5.72 18.33 7.20
C PRO A 255 4.53 17.36 7.09
N THR A 256 3.54 17.48 7.99
CA THR A 256 2.31 16.68 7.95
C THR A 256 1.50 16.94 6.68
N ASP A 257 1.35 18.19 6.26
CA ASP A 257 0.60 18.56 5.06
C ASP A 257 1.33 18.09 3.80
N ARG A 258 2.66 18.24 3.78
CA ARG A 258 3.51 17.71 2.70
C ARG A 258 3.44 16.19 2.60
N ALA A 259 3.52 15.47 3.73
CA ALA A 259 3.34 14.02 3.74
C ALA A 259 1.95 13.61 3.22
N ARG A 260 0.88 14.34 3.58
CA ARG A 260 -0.46 14.09 3.07
C ARG A 260 -0.55 14.28 1.55
N GLN A 261 0.00 15.38 1.02
CA GLN A 261 0.06 15.63 -0.42
C GLN A 261 0.82 14.52 -1.17
N LEU A 262 1.97 14.11 -0.65
CA LEU A 262 2.78 13.04 -1.23
C LEU A 262 2.07 11.68 -1.18
N ALA A 263 1.33 11.38 -0.11
CA ALA A 263 0.50 10.18 -0.01
C ALA A 263 -0.59 10.14 -1.09
N LEU A 264 -1.26 11.27 -1.35
CA LEU A 264 -2.26 11.39 -2.41
C LEU A 264 -1.62 11.18 -3.80
N ASN A 265 -0.43 11.74 -4.03
CA ASN A 265 0.29 11.53 -5.27
C ASN A 265 0.71 10.07 -5.46
N LEU A 266 1.20 9.40 -4.41
CA LEU A 266 1.50 7.97 -4.44
C LEU A 266 0.26 7.13 -4.78
N GLU A 267 -0.89 7.47 -4.21
CA GLU A 267 -2.15 6.80 -4.51
C GLU A 267 -2.58 7.02 -5.96
N ALA A 268 -2.57 8.26 -6.44
CA ALA A 268 -2.92 8.60 -7.83
C ALA A 268 -2.03 7.86 -8.84
N ARG A 269 -0.74 7.71 -8.54
CA ARG A 269 0.20 6.93 -9.38
C ARG A 269 -0.19 5.47 -9.52
N ARG A 270 -0.85 4.86 -8.52
CA ARG A 270 -1.28 3.46 -8.61
C ARG A 270 -2.40 3.27 -9.61
N TRP A 271 -3.27 4.26 -9.77
CA TRP A 271 -4.42 4.21 -10.68
C TRP A 271 -4.00 4.16 -12.15
N LEU A 272 -2.91 4.84 -12.50
CA LEU A 272 -2.45 5.02 -13.88
C LEU A 272 -1.85 3.74 -14.47
N LYS A 273 -2.13 3.48 -15.75
CA LYS A 273 -1.47 2.44 -16.53
C LYS A 273 0.05 2.57 -16.45
N ARG A 274 0.72 1.45 -16.18
CA ARG A 274 2.18 1.38 -15.95
C ARG A 274 2.98 1.63 -17.22
N GLU A 275 2.51 1.09 -18.34
CA GLU A 275 3.10 1.29 -19.66
C GLU A 275 2.55 2.57 -20.30
N ARG A 276 3.42 3.55 -20.48
CA ARG A 276 3.07 4.81 -21.15
C ARG A 276 3.37 4.67 -22.65
N PRO A 277 2.41 4.92 -23.55
CA PRO A 277 2.72 5.08 -24.96
C PRO A 277 3.74 6.21 -25.16
N GLU A 278 4.67 6.05 -26.10
CA GLU A 278 5.68 7.10 -26.40
C GLU A 278 5.06 8.44 -26.83
N THR A 279 3.83 8.40 -27.35
CA THR A 279 3.08 9.58 -27.81
C THR A 279 2.21 10.23 -26.73
N ARG A 280 2.23 9.73 -25.49
CA ARG A 280 1.39 10.26 -24.41
C ARG A 280 1.94 11.59 -23.92
N ILE A 281 1.07 12.60 -23.84
CA ILE A 281 1.34 13.87 -23.18
C ILE A 281 0.61 13.86 -21.84
N ASP A 282 1.38 13.93 -20.75
CA ASP A 282 0.85 14.11 -19.41
C ASP A 282 0.79 15.60 -19.08
N VAL A 283 -0.40 16.09 -18.73
CA VAL A 283 -0.60 17.47 -18.29
C VAL A 283 -0.83 17.44 -16.79
N ASN A 284 0.04 18.11 -16.03
CA ASN A 284 -0.20 18.35 -14.61
C ASN A 284 -1.15 19.54 -14.46
N THR A 285 -2.44 19.26 -14.28
CA THR A 285 -3.51 20.27 -14.22
C THR A 285 -3.59 21.02 -12.89
N ALA A 286 -2.73 20.70 -11.91
CA ALA A 286 -2.66 21.39 -10.61
C ALA A 286 -1.45 22.34 -10.49
N SER A 287 -0.79 22.67 -11.61
CA SER A 287 0.44 23.47 -11.64
C SER A 287 0.23 24.96 -11.93
N THR A 288 -1.01 25.42 -12.02
CA THR A 288 -1.39 26.78 -12.45
C THR A 288 -2.17 27.51 -11.38
#